data_AF-A0A1G1SS36-F1
#
_entry.id   AF-A0A1G1SS36-F1
#
_cell.length_a   1.000
_cell.length_b   1.000
_cell.length_c   1.000
_cell.angle_alpha   90.00
_cell.angle_beta   90.00
_cell.angle_gamma   90.00
#
_symmetry.space_group_name_H-M   'P 1'
#
loop_
_entity.id
_entity.type
_entity.pdbx_description
1 polymer ?
#
loop_
_entity_poly.entity_id
_entity_poly.type
_entity_poly.pdbx_seq_one_letter_code
_entity_poly.pdbx_strand_id
1 'polypeptide(L)' 'MLDGPVLGSFVGVLDLKKNTGTFARLVWADGRAYHGKVEGLAVRRALAEGRWELLLVTDDDAGGSTAVLAEVVL' A
#
# COMPACT_ATOMS: atom_id res chain seq x y z
N MET A 1 -9.49 -26.31 -4.81
CA MET A 1 -9.97 -24.97 -5.19
C MET A 1 -8.74 -24.09 -5.25
N LEU A 2 -8.43 -23.48 -6.40
CA LEU A 2 -7.24 -22.64 -6.54
C LEU A 2 -7.72 -21.19 -6.56
N ASP A 3 -7.53 -20.48 -5.46
CA ASP A 3 -8.05 -19.13 -5.20
C ASP A 3 -7.32 -18.03 -6.01
N GLY A 4 -6.60 -18.42 -7.07
CA GLY A 4 -5.76 -17.53 -7.86
C GLY A 4 -4.49 -17.08 -7.13
N PRO A 5 -3.61 -16.34 -7.84
CA PRO A 5 -2.40 -15.79 -7.24
C PRO A 5 -2.70 -14.61 -6.31
N VAL A 6 -2.07 -14.58 -5.14
CA VAL A 6 -2.10 -13.42 -4.23
C VAL A 6 -1.20 -12.32 -4.80
N LEU A 7 -1.79 -11.18 -5.16
CA LEU A 7 -1.08 -10.09 -5.86
C LEU A 7 -0.41 -9.05 -4.93
N GLY A 8 -0.61 -9.19 -3.61
CA GLY A 8 -0.17 -8.22 -2.60
C GLY A 8 -1.25 -7.19 -2.25
N SER A 9 -0.83 -6.13 -1.57
CA SER A 9 -1.70 -5.06 -1.06
C SER A 9 -1.72 -3.85 -1.99
N PHE A 10 -2.86 -3.17 -2.05
CA PHE A 10 -3.08 -1.99 -2.89
C PHE A 10 -3.56 -0.82 -2.04
N VAL A 11 -3.16 0.39 -2.43
CA VAL A 11 -3.71 1.64 -1.92
C VAL A 11 -4.38 2.37 -3.07
N GLY A 12 -5.50 3.01 -2.82
CA GLY A 12 -6.22 3.69 -3.88
C GLY A 12 -7.32 4.59 -3.38
N VAL A 13 -7.95 5.28 -4.33
CA VAL A 13 -9.10 6.14 -4.10
C VAL A 13 -10.27 5.60 -4.92
N LEU A 14 -11.42 5.50 -4.26
CA LEU A 14 -12.69 5.14 -4.88
C LEU A 14 -13.52 6.41 -5.11
N ASP A 15 -13.99 6.62 -6.35
CA ASP A 15 -15.08 7.54 -6.66
C ASP A 15 -16.40 6.76 -6.62
N LEU A 16 -17.13 6.87 -5.51
CA LEU A 16 -18.39 6.16 -5.28
C LEU A 16 -19.52 6.64 -6.18
N LYS A 17 -19.47 7.89 -6.66
CA LYS A 17 -20.53 8.43 -7.54
C LYS A 17 -20.39 7.88 -8.96
N LYS A 18 -19.16 7.73 -9.42
CA LYS A 18 -18.85 7.17 -10.75
C LYS A 18 -18.67 5.66 -10.75
N ASN A 19 -18.60 5.04 -9.58
CA ASN A 19 -18.25 3.64 -9.39
C ASN A 19 -16.92 3.28 -10.07
N THR A 20 -15.90 4.13 -9.86
CA THR A 20 -14.55 3.94 -10.42
C THR A 20 -13.52 3.97 -9.30
N GLY A 21 -12.37 3.33 -9.52
CA GLY A 21 -11.27 3.32 -8.55
C GLY A 21 -9.92 3.42 -9.25
N THR A 22 -9.00 4.16 -8.65
CA THR A 22 -7.59 4.16 -9.03
C THR A 22 -6.80 3.55 -7.90
N PHE A 23 -6.03 2.51 -8.21
CA PHE A 23 -5.25 1.76 -7.24
C PHE A 23 -3.82 1.65 -7.72
N ALA A 24 -2.90 1.73 -6.76
CA ALA A 24 -1.50 1.43 -6.96
C ALA A 24 -1.10 0.30 -6.01
N ARG A 25 -0.26 -0.61 -6.50
CA ARG A 25 0.26 -1.72 -5.70
C ARG A 25 1.35 -1.21 -4.77
N LEU A 26 1.28 -1.60 -3.50
CA LEU A 26 2.34 -1.33 -2.54
C LEU A 26 3.52 -2.27 -2.79
N VAL A 27 4.71 -1.69 -2.87
CA VAL A 27 5.95 -2.44 -3.07
C VAL A 27 7.01 -1.99 -2.06
N TRP A 28 7.89 -2.92 -1.71
CA TRP A 28 9.15 -2.58 -1.05
C TRP A 28 10.03 -1.77 -2.00
N ALA A 29 11.06 -1.10 -1.46
CA ALA A 29 12.01 -0.31 -2.26
C ALA A 29 12.73 -1.15 -3.35
N ASP A 30 12.81 -2.47 -3.17
CA ASP A 30 13.36 -3.42 -4.16
C ASP A 30 12.34 -3.89 -5.21
N GLY A 31 11.11 -3.38 -5.19
CA GLY A 31 10.04 -3.69 -6.13
C GLY A 31 9.23 -4.95 -5.81
N ARG A 32 9.58 -5.72 -4.76
CA ARG A 32 8.76 -6.87 -4.33
C ARG A 32 7.42 -6.40 -3.77
N ALA A 33 6.36 -7.16 -4.04
CA ALA A 33 5.01 -6.85 -3.54
C ALA A 33 4.96 -6.89 -2.01
N TYR A 34 4.26 -5.92 -1.42
CA TYR A 34 3.93 -5.93 0.00
C TYR A 34 2.68 -6.80 0.24
N HIS A 35 2.71 -7.71 1.21
CA HIS A 35 1.61 -8.66 1.50
C HIS A 35 0.92 -8.43 2.86
N GLY A 36 1.33 -7.41 3.61
CA GLY A 36 0.75 -7.13 4.93
C GLY A 36 -0.56 -6.33 4.86
N LYS A 37 -1.29 -6.30 5.99
CA LYS A 37 -2.38 -5.35 6.23
C LYS A 37 -1.77 -4.02 6.69
N VAL A 38 -2.34 -2.90 6.23
CA VAL A 38 -1.94 -1.55 6.65
C VAL A 38 -3.15 -0.90 7.30
N GLU A 39 -2.95 -0.29 8.46
CA GLU A 39 -4.02 0.41 9.18
C GLU A 39 -3.90 1.93 9.06
N GLY A 40 -2.68 2.43 8.93
CA GLY A 40 -2.39 3.84 8.67
C GLY A 40 -1.31 4.00 7.60
N LEU A 41 -1.44 5.04 6.79
CA LEU A 41 -0.39 5.43 5.85
C LEU A 41 -0.20 6.94 5.85
N ALA A 42 1.04 7.38 5.64
CA ALA A 42 1.37 8.77 5.43
C ALA A 42 2.39 8.90 4.29
N VAL A 43 2.24 9.93 3.45
CA VAL A 43 3.27 10.29 2.47
C VAL A 43 4.42 10.93 3.23
N ARG A 44 5.61 10.34 3.14
CA ARG A 44 6.82 10.88 3.76
C ARG A 44 7.50 11.91 2.87
N ARG A 45 7.63 11.61 1.57
CA ARG A 45 8.16 12.51 0.54
C ARG A 45 7.83 12.03 -0.87
N ALA A 46 7.85 12.95 -1.83
CA ALA A 46 7.94 12.58 -3.25
C ALA A 46 9.38 12.16 -3.59
N LEU A 47 9.53 11.08 -4.36
CA LEU A 47 10.83 10.62 -4.87
C LEU A 47 11.07 11.08 -6.31
N ALA A 48 10.01 11.09 -7.11
CA ALA A 48 9.95 11.63 -8.47
C ALA A 48 8.49 11.96 -8.82
N GLU A 49 8.25 12.50 -10.02
CA GLU A 49 6.89 12.58 -10.56
C GLU A 49 6.29 11.16 -10.65
N GLY A 50 5.08 10.99 -10.12
CA GLY A 50 4.43 9.67 -10.09
C GLY A 50 4.99 8.66 -9.08
N ARG A 51 5.98 9.03 -8.25
CA ARG A 51 6.63 8.10 -7.29
C ARG A 51 6.78 8.70 -5.90
N TRP A 52 6.27 8.00 -4.88
CA TRP A 52 6.28 8.47 -3.49
C TRP A 52 6.80 7.41 -2.52
N GLU A 53 7.46 7.89 -1.46
CA GLU A 53 7.83 7.09 -0.29
C GLU A 53 6.73 7.24 0.77
N LEU A 54 6.24 6.11 1.27
CA LEU A 54 5.19 6.01 2.26
C LEU A 54 5.74 5.48 3.58
N LEU A 55 5.23 6.02 4.70
CA LEU A 55 5.30 5.37 5.99
C LEU A 55 4.01 4.57 6.17
N LEU A 56 4.12 3.25 6.28
CA LEU A 56 3.01 2.35 6.58
C LEU A 56 3.05 2.01 8.06
N VAL A 57 1.92 2.13 8.73
CA VAL A 57 1.72 1.70 10.10
C VAL A 57 0.78 0.50 10.09
N THR A 58 1.24 -0.59 10.71
CA THR A 58 0.46 -1.81 10.92
C THR A 58 0.39 -2.04 12.41
N ASP A 59 -0.75 -2.55 12.89
CA ASP A 59 -0.86 -3.11 14.23
C ASP A 59 -0.75 -4.64 14.17
N ASP A 60 -0.43 -5.25 15.30
CA ASP A 60 -0.74 -6.64 15.57
C ASP A 60 -1.96 -6.73 16.49
N ASP A 61 -2.63 -7.89 16.49
CA ASP A 61 -3.83 -8.12 17.33
C ASP A 61 -3.55 -8.02 18.85
N ALA A 62 -2.28 -7.89 19.27
CA ALA A 62 -1.87 -7.67 20.65
C ALA A 62 -1.64 -6.19 20.99
N GLY A 63 -1.89 -5.27 20.05
CA GLY A 63 -1.75 -3.82 20.20
C GLY A 63 -0.34 -3.28 19.97
N GLY A 64 0.58 -4.09 19.46
CA GLY A 64 1.89 -3.66 19.00
C GLY A 64 1.79 -2.95 17.65
N SER A 65 2.59 -1.91 17.41
CA SER A 65 2.63 -1.20 16.12
C SER A 65 3.99 -1.32 15.45
N THR A 66 3.99 -1.62 14.15
CA THR A 66 5.20 -1.61 13.32
C THR A 66 5.08 -0.53 12.24
N ALA A 67 6.14 0.26 12.09
CA ALA A 67 6.23 1.26 11.04
C ALA A 67 7.27 0.84 10.00
N VAL A 68 6.87 0.74 8.74
CA VAL A 68 7.75 0.34 7.62
C VAL A 68 7.69 1.34 6.48
N LEU A 69 8.77 1.42 5.70
CA LEU A 69 8.81 2.23 4.48
C LEU A 69 8.44 1.39 3.27
N ALA A 70 7.55 1.93 2.44
CA ALA A 70 7.16 1.35 1.17
C ALA A 70 7.14 2.44 0.09
N GLU A 71 7.02 2.01 -1.16
CA GLU A 71 6.86 2.90 -2.29
C GLU A 71 5.54 2.67 -3.02
N VAL A 72 5.05 3.73 -3.64
CA VAL A 72 3.91 3.67 -4.56
C VAL A 72 4.26 4.40 -5.85
N VAL A 73 3.87 3.79 -6.97
CA VAL A 73 4.03 4.32 -8.33
C VAL A 73 2.64 4.38 -8.97
N LEU A 74 2.27 5.55 -9.51
CA LEU A 74 1.01 5.78 -10.24
C LEU A 74 1.26 5.86 -11.75
#